data_AF-A0A7I8MXV3-F1
#
_entry.id   AF-A0A7I8MXV3-F1
#
_cell.length_a   1.000
_cell.length_b   1.000
_cell.length_c   1.000
_cell.angle_alpha   90.00
_cell.angle_beta   90.00
_cell.angle_gamma   90.00
#
_symmetry.space_group_name_H-M   'P 1'
#
loop_
_entity.id
_entity.type
_entity.pdbx_description
1 polymer ?
#
loop_
_entity_poly.entity_id
_entity_poly.type
_entity_poly.pdbx_seq_one_letter_code
_entity_poly.pdbx_strand_id
1 'polypeptide(L)'
;MSKTKNEFLEEMKKQLEDLNYQWNIERNKFEAKAQHATAEARKQFEDEREEFRKFRKEMQEKIVDLDVASDNAWEDLKDGTEKAWTALSDSFKKAASHFK
;
A
#
# COMPACT_ATOMS: atom_id res chain seq x y z
N MET A 1 -0.45 -25.90 7.91
CA MET A 1 -0.01 -25.17 9.11
C MET A 1 -0.40 -23.71 8.91
N SER A 2 -0.94 -23.04 9.94
CA SER A 2 -1.16 -21.59 9.87
C SER A 2 0.19 -20.87 9.78
N LYS A 3 0.27 -19.73 9.09
CA LYS A 3 1.47 -18.88 9.12
C LYS A 3 1.72 -18.45 10.56
N THR A 4 2.98 -18.40 10.97
CA THR A 4 3.39 -17.78 12.23
C THR A 4 3.32 -16.26 12.12
N LYS A 5 3.26 -15.56 13.26
CA LYS A 5 3.33 -14.10 13.32
C LYS A 5 4.49 -13.53 12.50
N ASN A 6 5.67 -14.13 12.64
CA ASN A 6 6.88 -13.69 11.94
C ASN A 6 6.78 -13.90 10.43
N GLU A 7 6.25 -15.04 9.97
CA GLU A 7 6.04 -15.28 8.54
C GLU A 7 5.04 -14.29 7.95
N PHE A 8 3.97 -13.96 8.68
CA PHE A 8 3.00 -12.96 8.26
C PHE A 8 3.60 -11.55 8.22
N LEU A 9 4.37 -11.16 9.24
CA LEU A 9 5.09 -9.88 9.28
C LEU A 9 6.03 -9.70 8.09
N GLU A 10 6.85 -10.72 7.79
CA GLU A 10 7.80 -10.67 6.67
C GLU A 10 7.09 -10.60 5.33
N GLU A 11 5.94 -11.26 5.18
CA GLU A 11 5.10 -11.11 3.99
C GLU A 11 4.55 -9.69 3.87
N MET A 12 4.00 -9.11 4.93
CA MET A 12 3.45 -7.75 4.90
C MET A 12 4.52 -6.72 4.56
N LYS A 13 5.74 -6.87 5.10
CA LYS A 13 6.88 -6.00 4.77
C LYS A 13 7.25 -6.09 3.29
N LYS A 14 7.37 -7.31 2.75
CA LYS A 14 7.67 -7.54 1.32
C LYS A 14 6.60 -6.96 0.41
N GLN A 15 5.34 -7.22 0.75
CA GLN A 15 4.20 -6.70 0.01
C GLN A 15 4.21 -5.16 -0.02
N LEU A 16 4.47 -4.50 1.11
CA LEU A 16 4.60 -3.05 1.19
C LEU A 16 5.79 -2.54 0.36
N GLU A 17 6.92 -3.23 0.38
CA GLU A 17 8.10 -2.91 -0.43
C GLU A 17 7.79 -3.00 -1.94
N ASP A 18 7.22 -4.11 -2.39
CA ASP A 18 6.84 -4.33 -3.78
C ASP A 18 5.88 -3.25 -4.28
N LEU A 19 4.88 -2.93 -3.46
CA LEU A 19 3.91 -1.89 -3.77
C LEU A 19 4.56 -0.51 -3.85
N ASN A 20 5.47 -0.17 -2.93
CA ASN A 20 6.24 1.09 -3.01
C ASN A 20 7.07 1.16 -4.29
N TYR A 21 7.68 0.05 -4.69
CA TYR A 21 8.42 -0.04 -5.94
C TYR A 21 7.53 0.21 -7.15
N GLN A 22 6.36 -0.43 -7.22
CA GLN A 22 5.39 -0.22 -8.30
C GLN A 22 4.87 1.22 -8.34
N TRP A 23 4.53 1.81 -7.19
CA TRP A 23 4.10 3.20 -7.13
C TRP A 23 5.17 4.16 -7.65
N ASN A 24 6.44 3.96 -7.29
CA ASN A 24 7.53 4.78 -7.78
C ASN A 24 7.66 4.70 -9.31
N ILE A 25 7.46 3.52 -9.90
CA ILE A 25 7.46 3.35 -11.36
C ILE A 25 6.31 4.15 -12.00
N GLU A 26 5.09 4.00 -11.49
CA GLU A 26 3.93 4.70 -12.05
C GLU A 26 4.04 6.22 -11.87
N ARG A 27 4.57 6.68 -10.73
CA ARG A 27 4.86 8.10 -10.50
C ARG A 27 5.86 8.63 -11.52
N ASN A 28 6.98 7.93 -11.73
CA ASN A 28 7.98 8.37 -12.70
C ASN A 28 7.40 8.42 -14.14
N LYS A 29 6.55 7.46 -14.51
CA LYS A 29 5.84 7.47 -15.80
C LYS A 29 4.89 8.66 -15.92
N PHE A 30 4.12 8.95 -14.86
CA PHE A 30 3.22 10.09 -14.83
C PHE A 30 4.00 11.40 -14.93
N GLU A 31 5.05 11.59 -14.13
CA GLU A 31 5.91 12.78 -14.13
C GLU A 31 6.49 13.06 -15.52
N ALA A 32 6.93 12.02 -16.24
CA ALA A 32 7.41 12.15 -17.62
C ALA A 32 6.32 12.64 -18.59
N LYS A 33 5.05 12.25 -18.37
CA LYS A 33 3.91 12.65 -19.21
C LYS A 33 3.21 13.92 -18.71
N ALA A 34 3.49 14.36 -17.48
CA ALA A 34 2.76 15.41 -16.79
C ALA A 34 2.81 16.76 -17.52
N GLN A 35 3.86 17.03 -18.30
CA GLN A 35 3.99 18.22 -19.14
C GLN A 35 2.83 18.36 -20.14
N HIS A 36 2.27 17.24 -20.61
CA HIS A 36 1.15 17.20 -21.55
C HIS A 36 -0.18 16.82 -20.89
N ALA A 37 -0.20 16.56 -19.58
CA ALA A 37 -1.40 16.21 -18.84
C ALA A 37 -2.29 17.44 -18.59
N THR A 38 -3.60 17.24 -18.61
CA THR A 38 -4.58 18.27 -18.25
C THR A 38 -4.51 18.61 -16.76
N ALA A 39 -5.09 19.74 -16.36
CA ALA A 39 -5.18 20.12 -14.95
C ALA A 39 -5.95 19.07 -14.13
N GLU A 40 -7.00 18.49 -14.70
CA GLU A 40 -7.80 17.44 -14.07
C GLU A 40 -6.97 16.17 -13.86
N ALA A 41 -6.19 15.74 -14.85
CA ALA A 41 -5.34 14.56 -14.75
C ALA A 41 -4.23 14.75 -13.69
N ARG A 42 -3.64 15.95 -13.62
CA ARG A 42 -2.67 16.32 -12.58
C ARG A 42 -3.29 16.29 -11.19
N LYS A 43 -4.51 16.80 -11.05
CA LYS A 43 -5.23 16.78 -9.77
C LYS A 43 -5.54 15.35 -9.33
N GLN A 44 -6.08 14.51 -10.22
CA GLN A 44 -6.36 13.10 -9.91
C GLN A 44 -5.11 12.35 -9.47
N PHE A 45 -3.99 12.57 -10.15
CA PHE A 45 -2.71 11.96 -9.75
C PHE A 45 -2.20 12.46 -8.39
N GLU A 46 -2.43 13.73 -8.05
CA GLU A 46 -2.13 14.25 -6.71
C GLU A 46 -3.00 13.59 -5.62
N ASP A 47 -4.30 13.48 -5.88
CA ASP A 47 -5.26 12.87 -4.96
C ASP A 47 -4.88 11.41 -4.68
N GLU A 48 -4.59 10.63 -5.73
CA GLU A 48 -4.15 9.23 -5.60
C GLU A 48 -2.80 9.10 -4.88
N ARG A 49 -1.89 10.05 -5.05
CA ARG A 49 -0.60 10.07 -4.33
C ARG A 49 -0.78 10.29 -2.84
N GLU A 50 -1.67 11.19 -2.46
CA GLU A 50 -1.95 11.45 -1.05
C GLU A 50 -2.71 10.28 -0.40
N GLU A 51 -3.62 9.62 -1.12
CA GLU A 51 -4.24 8.37 -0.67
C GLU A 51 -3.19 7.27 -0.45
N PHE A 52 -2.30 7.06 -1.42
CA PHE A 52 -1.21 6.10 -1.31
C PHE A 52 -0.31 6.38 -0.10
N ARG A 53 0.02 7.67 0.12
CA ARG A 53 0.85 8.10 1.26
C ARG A 53 0.19 7.80 2.60
N LYS A 54 -1.10 8.13 2.75
CA LYS A 54 -1.87 7.85 3.98
C LYS A 54 -1.88 6.37 4.29
N PHE A 55 -2.16 5.55 3.28
CA PHE A 55 -2.17 4.11 3.45
C PHE A 55 -0.79 3.55 3.81
N ARG A 56 0.28 4.01 3.13
CA ARG A 56 1.65 3.54 3.44
C ARG A 56 1.95 3.75 4.92
N LYS A 57 1.56 4.90 5.47
CA LYS A 57 1.70 5.19 6.89
C LYS A 57 0.87 4.23 7.75
N GLU A 58 -0.40 4.02 7.42
CA GLU A 58 -1.27 3.10 8.15
C GLU A 58 -0.73 1.66 8.17
N MET A 59 -0.20 1.16 7.04
CA MET A 59 0.41 -0.17 7.00
C MET A 59 1.70 -0.25 7.80
N GLN A 60 2.52 0.80 7.78
CA GLN A 60 3.71 0.85 8.62
C GLN A 60 3.34 0.76 10.10
N GLU A 61 2.28 1.47 10.52
CA GLU A 61 1.75 1.39 11.89
C GLU A 61 1.25 -0.02 12.21
N LYS A 62 0.45 -0.63 11.34
CA LYS A 62 -0.04 -2.02 11.54
C LYS A 62 1.09 -3.06 11.59
N ILE A 63 2.12 -2.90 10.77
CA ILE A 63 3.31 -3.78 10.82
C ILE A 63 4.03 -3.62 12.16
N VAL A 64 4.16 -2.40 12.68
CA VAL A 64 4.75 -2.16 14.01
C VAL A 64 3.88 -2.79 15.10
N ASP A 65 2.55 -2.61 15.04
CA ASP A 65 1.62 -3.20 16.01
C ASP A 65 1.72 -4.73 16.03
N LEU A 66 1.80 -5.36 14.85
CA LEU A 66 2.00 -6.81 14.71
C LEU A 66 3.37 -7.27 15.25
N ASP A 67 4.43 -6.48 15.04
CA ASP A 67 5.78 -6.80 15.50
C ASP A 67 5.81 -6.90 17.04
N VAL A 68 5.19 -5.93 17.72
CA VAL A 68 5.15 -5.86 19.18
C VAL A 68 4.05 -6.73 19.81
N ALA A 69 3.13 -7.27 19.01
CA ALA A 69 2.03 -8.10 19.51
C ALA A 69 2.54 -9.43 20.10
N SER A 70 1.85 -9.90 21.15
CA SER A 70 2.08 -11.23 21.70
C SER A 70 1.45 -12.32 20.82
N ASP A 71 1.88 -13.57 21.01
CA ASP A 71 1.35 -14.74 20.27
C ASP A 71 -0.16 -14.96 20.47
N ASN A 72 -0.75 -14.37 21.52
CA ASN A 72 -2.19 -14.46 21.78
C ASN A 72 -3.00 -13.27 21.22
N ALA A 73 -2.34 -12.18 20.81
CA ALA A 73 -2.99 -10.95 20.35
C ALA A 73 -2.80 -10.69 18.84
N TRP A 74 -1.84 -11.36 18.19
CA TRP A 74 -1.51 -11.09 16.79
C TRP A 74 -2.57 -11.56 15.79
N GLU A 75 -3.35 -12.61 16.09
CA GLU A 75 -4.39 -13.12 15.17
C GLU A 75 -5.50 -12.07 14.94
N ASP A 76 -5.90 -11.32 15.98
CA ASP A 76 -6.88 -10.23 15.83
C ASP A 76 -6.32 -9.07 14.98
N LEU A 77 -5.03 -8.76 15.15
CA LEU A 77 -4.34 -7.72 14.38
C LEU A 77 -4.11 -8.14 12.92
N LYS A 78 -3.89 -9.44 12.69
CA LYS A 78 -3.69 -10.03 11.37
C LYS A 78 -4.93 -9.79 10.50
N ASP A 79 -6.12 -10.13 10.99
CA ASP A 79 -7.38 -9.91 10.27
C ASP A 79 -7.59 -8.43 9.91
N GLY A 80 -7.29 -7.53 10.84
CA GLY A 80 -7.36 -6.08 10.60
C GLY A 80 -6.34 -5.59 9.57
N THR A 81 -5.18 -6.23 9.52
CA THR A 81 -4.09 -5.92 8.58
C THR A 81 -4.38 -6.45 7.18
N GLU A 82 -4.88 -7.69 7.06
CA GLU A 82 -5.28 -8.28 5.77
C GLU A 82 -6.41 -7.49 5.10
N LYS A 83 -7.39 -7.03 5.88
CA LYS A 83 -8.49 -6.19 5.38
C LYS A 83 -7.99 -4.86 4.86
N ALA A 84 -7.11 -4.18 5.62
CA ALA A 84 -6.50 -2.93 5.20
C ALA A 84 -5.67 -3.13 3.92
N TRP A 85 -4.84 -4.19 3.89
CA TRP A 85 -4.03 -4.54 2.74
C TRP A 85 -4.87 -4.77 1.47
N THR A 86 -5.94 -5.55 1.58
CA THR A 86 -6.84 -5.85 0.45
C THR A 86 -7.46 -4.58 -0.12
N ALA A 87 -8.01 -3.72 0.75
CA ALA A 87 -8.66 -2.48 0.36
C ALA A 87 -7.72 -1.54 -0.43
N LEU A 88 -6.46 -1.43 -0.01
CA LEU A 88 -5.49 -0.67 -0.79
C LEU A 88 -5.07 -1.40 -2.05
N SER A 89 -4.73 -2.68 -2.01
CA SER A 89 -4.28 -3.39 -3.22
C SER A 89 -5.26 -3.15 -4.37
N ASP A 90 -6.54 -3.10 -4.05
CA ASP A 90 -7.61 -2.82 -5.00
C ASP A 90 -7.65 -1.35 -5.44
N SER A 91 -7.47 -0.41 -4.51
CA SER A 91 -7.40 1.03 -4.81
C SER A 91 -6.18 1.36 -5.69
N PHE A 92 -5.01 0.80 -5.37
CA PHE A 92 -3.79 0.94 -6.15
C PHE A 92 -3.93 0.33 -7.55
N LYS A 93 -4.54 -0.87 -7.69
CA LYS A 93 -4.79 -1.47 -9.01
C LYS A 93 -5.70 -0.59 -9.86
N LYS A 94 -6.72 0.04 -9.26
CA LYS A 94 -7.60 0.99 -9.95
C LYS A 94 -6.82 2.22 -10.41
N ALA A 95 -6.10 2.89 -9.51
CA ALA A 95 -5.21 4.01 -9.80
C ALA A 95 -4.23 3.70 -10.95
N ALA A 96 -3.48 2.60 -10.83
CA ALA A 96 -2.53 2.16 -11.85
C ALA A 96 -3.19 1.85 -13.20
N SER A 97 -4.45 1.41 -13.21
CA SER A 97 -5.19 1.18 -14.46
C SER A 97 -5.58 2.48 -15.17
N HIS A 98 -5.73 3.59 -14.44
CA HIS A 98 -6.04 4.90 -15.01
C HIS A 98 -4.83 5.55 -15.70
N PHE A 99 -3.60 5.21 -15.30
CA PHE A 99 -2.37 5.76 -15.88
C PHE A 99 -1.69 4.89 -16.95
N LYS A 100 -2.23 3.68 -17.17
CA LYS A 100 -1.76 2.74 -18.19
C LYS A 100 -2.20 3.17 -19.59
#